data_AF-A0A260MEY6-F1
#
_entry.id   AF-A0A260MEY6-F1
#
_cell.length_a   1.000
_cell.length_b   1.000
_cell.length_c   1.000
_cell.angle_alpha   90.00
_cell.angle_beta   90.00
_cell.angle_gamma   90.00
#
_symmetry.space_group_name_H-M   'P 1'
#
loop_
_entity.id
_entity.type
_entity.pdbx_description
1 polymer ?
#
loop_
_entity_poly.entity_id
_entity_poly.type
_entity_poly.pdbx_seq_one_letter_code
_entity_poly.pdbx_strand_id
1 'polypeptide(L)'
;MTSTRTGEIEYGWQATLFTSCALPGCAVPVATPGDVCQSCRAAFGDMLSVRTGGLAVDPEQVRADLAVRDASTREQYRAQAATVAAAQQVSTRKRNQICWLCEERRTCTSTAGRWECADCQTLPS
;
A
#
# COMPACT_ATOMS: atom_id res chain seq x y z
N MET A 1 40.96 4.72 -11.32
CA MET A 1 40.36 3.97 -10.20
C MET A 1 38.85 4.19 -10.22
N THR A 2 38.16 3.41 -11.04
CA THR A 2 36.70 3.42 -11.13
C THR A 2 36.19 2.28 -10.26
N SER A 3 35.70 2.62 -9.08
CA SER A 3 35.10 1.67 -8.14
C SER A 3 33.73 1.27 -8.68
N THR A 4 33.67 0.13 -9.37
CA THR A 4 32.42 -0.44 -9.86
C THR A 4 31.58 -0.93 -8.68
N ARG A 5 30.32 -0.50 -8.66
CA ARG A 5 29.30 -0.74 -7.64
C ARG A 5 28.95 -2.24 -7.55
N THR A 6 29.54 -2.97 -6.61
CA THR A 6 29.15 -4.33 -6.22
C THR A 6 27.84 -4.30 -5.40
N GLY A 7 26.72 -3.96 -6.03
CA GLY A 7 25.44 -3.82 -5.32
C GLY A 7 24.23 -4.47 -5.99
N GLU A 8 24.31 -4.93 -7.23
CA GLU A 8 23.13 -5.33 -8.01
C GLU A 8 23.01 -6.84 -8.27
N ILE A 9 24.04 -7.65 -7.97
CA ILE A 9 24.03 -9.10 -8.29
C ILE A 9 23.45 -9.94 -7.13
N GLU A 10 23.49 -9.47 -5.89
CA GLU A 10 23.01 -10.24 -4.72
C GLU A 10 21.48 -10.34 -4.58
N TYR A 11 20.70 -9.56 -5.33
CA TYR A 11 19.23 -9.52 -5.19
C TYR A 11 18.46 -10.53 -6.06
N GLY A 12 19.14 -11.23 -6.99
CA GLY A 12 18.47 -12.14 -7.93
C GLY A 12 18.16 -13.53 -7.36
N TRP A 13 19.06 -14.12 -6.57
CA TRP A 13 18.95 -15.50 -6.08
C TRP A 13 18.06 -15.64 -4.85
N GLN A 14 17.88 -14.56 -4.07
CA GLN A 14 16.94 -14.55 -2.95
C GLN A 14 15.49 -14.61 -3.43
N ALA A 15 15.21 -14.03 -4.60
CA ALA A 15 13.86 -14.00 -5.18
C ALA A 15 13.34 -15.38 -5.63
N THR A 16 14.22 -16.35 -5.85
CA THR A 16 13.85 -17.72 -6.24
C THR A 16 13.73 -18.69 -5.07
N LEU A 17 14.35 -18.40 -3.91
CA LEU A 17 14.37 -19.30 -2.75
C LEU A 17 13.24 -19.04 -1.75
N PHE A 18 12.73 -17.81 -1.71
CA PHE A 18 11.71 -17.40 -0.76
C PHE A 18 10.47 -16.87 -1.48
N THR A 19 9.31 -17.05 -0.86
CA THR A 19 8.05 -16.47 -1.32
C THR A 19 7.50 -15.52 -0.26
N SER A 20 6.50 -14.72 -0.60
CA SER A 20 5.85 -13.84 0.37
C SER A 20 4.93 -14.61 1.30
N CYS A 21 4.82 -14.14 2.54
CA CYS A 21 3.79 -14.57 3.49
C CYS A 21 2.41 -14.69 2.82
N ALA A 22 1.65 -15.73 3.19
CA ALA A 22 0.33 -15.99 2.61
C ALA A 22 -0.75 -14.98 3.03
N LEU A 23 -0.50 -14.12 4.02
CA LEU A 23 -1.42 -13.05 4.39
C LEU A 23 -1.33 -11.87 3.41
N PRO A 24 -2.48 -11.41 2.85
CA PRO A 24 -2.50 -10.28 1.93
C PRO A 24 -1.80 -9.05 2.51
N GLY A 25 -0.90 -8.45 1.72
CA GLY A 25 -0.19 -7.22 2.09
C GLY A 25 1.05 -7.42 2.97
N CYS A 26 1.33 -8.63 3.46
CA CYS A 26 2.57 -8.93 4.17
C CYS A 26 3.68 -9.35 3.20
N ALA A 27 4.77 -8.58 3.14
CA ALA A 27 5.90 -8.85 2.25
C ALA A 27 7.04 -9.65 2.93
N VAL A 28 6.85 -10.12 4.17
CA VAL A 28 7.88 -10.88 4.89
C VAL A 28 8.13 -12.20 4.15
N PRO A 29 9.40 -12.54 3.85
CA PRO A 29 9.74 -13.77 3.15
C PRO A 29 9.45 -15.01 4.02
N VAL A 30 8.95 -16.05 3.39
CA VAL A 30 8.72 -17.39 3.97
C VAL A 30 9.30 -18.45 3.03
N ALA A 31 9.66 -19.61 3.60
CA ALA A 31 10.29 -20.69 2.85
C ALA A 31 9.29 -21.47 1.97
N THR A 32 8.05 -21.61 2.41
CA THR A 32 7.05 -22.45 1.72
C THR A 32 5.85 -21.62 1.27
N PRO A 33 5.39 -21.75 0.01
CA PRO A 33 4.15 -21.13 -0.44
C PRO A 33 2.97 -21.54 0.45
N GLY A 34 2.19 -20.55 0.86
CA GLY A 34 1.08 -20.75 1.80
C GLY A 34 1.45 -20.58 3.28
N ASP A 35 2.73 -20.46 3.62
CA ASP A 35 3.13 -20.19 5.01
C ASP A 35 2.82 -18.75 5.45
N VAL A 36 2.55 -18.64 6.76
CA VAL A 36 2.39 -17.37 7.46
C VAL A 36 3.66 -17.07 8.27
N CYS A 37 4.20 -15.87 8.18
CA CYS A 37 5.39 -15.47 8.94
C CYS A 37 5.11 -15.40 10.46
N GLN A 38 6.17 -15.48 11.28
CA GLN A 38 6.04 -15.53 12.74
C GLN A 38 5.28 -14.33 13.32
N SER A 39 5.54 -13.12 12.84
CA SER A 39 4.85 -11.91 13.32
C SER A 39 3.35 -11.98 13.06
N CYS A 40 2.94 -12.46 11.89
CA CYS A 40 1.54 -12.64 11.55
C CYS A 40 0.90 -13.79 12.36
N ARG A 41 1.62 -14.88 12.59
CA ARG A 41 1.13 -15.95 13.49
C ARG A 41 0.89 -15.42 14.91
N ALA A 42 1.81 -14.63 15.44
CA ALA A 42 1.69 -14.04 16.77
C ALA A 42 0.55 -13.01 16.86
N ALA A 43 0.39 -12.18 15.83
CA ALA A 43 -0.63 -11.13 15.82
C ALA A 43 -2.04 -11.68 15.63
N PHE A 44 -2.22 -12.65 14.72
CA PHE A 44 -3.54 -13.15 14.35
C PHE A 44 -3.94 -14.43 15.08
N GLY A 45 -2.99 -15.24 15.55
CA GLY A 45 -3.22 -16.40 16.41
C GLY A 45 -4.38 -17.27 15.93
N ASP A 46 -5.39 -17.41 16.80
CA ASP A 46 -6.59 -18.24 16.59
C ASP A 46 -7.51 -17.75 15.45
N MET A 47 -7.31 -16.53 14.95
CA MET A 47 -8.05 -16.04 13.77
C MET A 47 -7.52 -16.66 12.46
N LEU A 48 -6.40 -17.37 12.49
CA LEU A 48 -5.83 -18.04 11.34
C LEU A 48 -6.42 -19.45 11.18
N SER A 49 -7.24 -19.63 10.15
CA SER A 49 -7.75 -20.96 9.78
C SER A 49 -6.80 -21.65 8.79
N VAL A 50 -6.08 -22.66 9.28
CA VAL A 50 -5.25 -23.52 8.42
C VAL A 50 -6.17 -24.49 7.67
N ARG A 51 -6.16 -24.41 6.33
CA ARG A 51 -6.89 -25.38 5.49
C ARG A 51 -6.06 -26.66 5.35
N THR A 52 -6.43 -27.69 6.10
CA THR A 52 -5.76 -29.01 6.05
C THR A 52 -6.46 -30.02 5.13
N GLY A 53 -7.67 -29.72 4.64
CA GLY A 53 -8.55 -30.66 3.93
C GLY A 53 -8.47 -30.67 2.39
N GLY A 54 -7.34 -30.27 1.79
CA GLY A 54 -7.17 -30.26 0.33
C GLY A 54 -6.31 -31.41 -0.18
N LEU A 55 -6.42 -31.74 -1.48
CA LEU A 55 -5.36 -32.46 -2.18
C LEU A 55 -4.04 -31.72 -1.94
N ALA A 56 -2.91 -32.43 -1.87
CA ALA A 56 -1.60 -31.78 -1.80
C ALA A 56 -1.46 -30.84 -3.00
N VAL A 57 -1.64 -29.55 -2.76
CA VAL A 57 -1.63 -28.54 -3.82
C VAL A 57 -0.16 -28.31 -4.15
N ASP A 58 0.19 -28.46 -5.42
CA ASP A 58 1.51 -28.12 -5.94
C ASP A 58 1.92 -26.71 -5.45
N PRO A 59 3.11 -26.53 -4.85
CA PRO A 59 3.57 -25.21 -4.38
C PRO A 59 3.47 -24.10 -5.43
N GLU A 60 3.62 -24.41 -6.72
CA GLU A 60 3.45 -23.44 -7.80
C GLU A 60 1.98 -23.03 -7.98
N GLN A 61 1.05 -23.98 -7.86
CA GLN A 61 -0.38 -23.69 -7.85
C GLN A 61 -0.77 -22.80 -6.64
N VAL A 62 -0.25 -23.08 -5.45
CA VAL A 62 -0.48 -22.23 -4.27
C VAL A 62 0.02 -20.80 -4.52
N ARG A 63 1.20 -20.66 -5.13
CA ARG A 63 1.76 -19.35 -5.50
C ARG A 63 0.88 -18.62 -6.51
N ALA A 64 0.39 -19.31 -7.53
CA ALA A 64 -0.51 -18.76 -8.54
C ALA A 64 -1.83 -18.27 -7.91
N ASP A 65 -2.45 -19.08 -7.06
CA ASP A 65 -3.70 -18.72 -6.38
C ASP A 65 -3.54 -17.49 -5.49
N LEU A 66 -2.45 -17.41 -4.71
CA LEU A 66 -2.13 -16.25 -3.89
C LEU A 66 -1.89 -15.00 -4.76
N ALA A 67 -1.15 -15.14 -5.87
CA ALA A 67 -0.88 -14.04 -6.79
C ALA A 67 -2.17 -13.47 -7.41
N VAL A 68 -3.12 -14.34 -7.80
CA VAL A 68 -4.44 -13.95 -8.32
C VAL A 68 -5.23 -13.16 -7.27
N ARG A 69 -5.32 -13.69 -6.04
CA ARG A 69 -6.02 -13.04 -4.92
C ARG A 69 -5.42 -11.65 -4.62
N ASP A 70 -4.10 -11.57 -4.55
CA ASP A 70 -3.39 -10.34 -4.21
C ASP A 70 -3.43 -9.32 -5.37
N ALA A 71 -3.48 -9.77 -6.62
CA ALA A 71 -3.68 -8.90 -7.78
C ALA A 71 -5.06 -8.23 -7.74
N SER A 72 -6.12 -9.00 -7.49
CA SER A 72 -7.48 -8.48 -7.33
C SER A 72 -7.57 -7.41 -6.23
N THR A 73 -6.97 -7.70 -5.07
CA THR A 73 -6.92 -6.76 -3.95
C THR A 73 -6.19 -5.46 -4.31
N ARG A 74 -5.02 -5.57 -4.95
CA ARG A 74 -4.24 -4.39 -5.39
C ARG A 74 -5.03 -3.53 -6.39
N GLU A 75 -5.76 -4.15 -7.30
CA GLU A 75 -6.55 -3.43 -8.29
C GLU A 75 -7.70 -2.64 -7.64
N GLN A 76 -8.41 -3.26 -6.69
CA GLN A 76 -9.45 -2.59 -5.90
C GLN A 76 -8.90 -1.34 -5.18
N TYR A 77 -7.75 -1.46 -4.52
CA TYR A 77 -7.12 -0.33 -3.85
C TYR A 77 -6.70 0.78 -4.82
N ARG A 78 -6.19 0.44 -6.02
CA ARG A 78 -5.87 1.44 -7.05
C ARG A 78 -7.11 2.18 -7.53
N ALA A 79 -8.20 1.46 -7.80
CA ALA A 79 -9.47 2.05 -8.23
C ALA A 79 -10.05 3.00 -7.17
N GLN A 80 -9.98 2.61 -5.89
CA GLN A 80 -10.39 3.45 -4.77
C GLN A 80 -9.51 4.71 -4.66
N ALA A 81 -8.18 4.56 -4.74
CA ALA A 81 -7.26 5.69 -4.73
C ALA A 81 -7.52 6.67 -5.88
N ALA A 82 -7.80 6.15 -7.09
CA ALA A 82 -8.16 6.97 -8.25
C ALA A 82 -9.47 7.74 -8.03
N THR A 83 -10.46 7.13 -7.39
CA THR A 83 -11.73 7.78 -7.06
C THR A 83 -11.54 8.90 -6.03
N VAL A 84 -10.73 8.66 -4.99
CA VAL A 84 -10.38 9.68 -3.99
C VAL A 84 -9.62 10.83 -4.66
N ALA A 85 -8.64 10.53 -5.53
CA ALA A 85 -7.90 11.53 -6.27
C ALA A 85 -8.84 12.35 -7.18
N ALA A 86 -9.75 11.71 -7.91
CA ALA A 86 -10.74 12.41 -8.74
C ALA A 86 -11.65 13.32 -7.89
N ALA A 87 -12.18 12.84 -6.76
CA ALA A 87 -12.97 13.65 -5.84
C ALA A 87 -12.17 14.84 -5.29
N GLN A 88 -10.87 14.66 -5.05
CA GLN A 88 -9.99 15.74 -4.61
C GLN A 88 -9.77 16.80 -5.69
N GLN A 89 -9.76 16.42 -6.98
CA GLN A 89 -9.66 17.35 -8.12
C GLN A 89 -10.96 18.13 -8.36
N VAL A 90 -12.12 17.53 -8.11
CA VAL A 90 -13.42 18.14 -8.41
C VAL A 90 -13.76 19.29 -7.45
N SER A 91 -13.31 19.26 -6.19
CA SER A 91 -13.62 20.33 -5.24
C SER A 91 -12.41 21.22 -4.96
N THR A 92 -12.39 22.39 -5.60
CA THR A 92 -11.45 23.46 -5.27
C THR A 92 -11.75 24.04 -3.89
N ARG A 93 -12.91 23.79 -3.28
CA ARG A 93 -13.27 24.22 -1.91
C ARG A 93 -13.45 23.01 -0.99
N LYS A 94 -12.79 22.99 0.17
CA LYS A 94 -12.84 21.88 1.16
C LYS A 94 -12.90 22.39 2.59
N ARG A 95 -13.59 21.64 3.46
CA ARG A 95 -13.63 21.88 4.92
C ARG A 95 -12.39 21.31 5.60
N ASN A 96 -12.13 21.81 6.82
CA ASN A 96 -11.09 21.33 7.72
C ASN A 96 -9.67 21.30 7.13
N GLN A 97 -9.37 22.22 6.20
CA GLN A 97 -8.02 22.39 5.64
C GLN A 97 -7.26 23.41 6.47
N ILE A 98 -5.95 23.21 6.61
CA ILE A 98 -5.07 24.20 7.26
C ILE A 98 -4.82 25.32 6.26
N CYS A 99 -5.23 26.54 6.62
CA CYS A 99 -4.95 27.70 5.79
C CYS A 99 -3.46 28.03 5.83
N TRP A 100 -2.84 28.28 4.67
CA TRP A 100 -1.41 28.57 4.62
C TRP A 100 -1.03 29.95 5.19
N LEU A 101 -1.97 30.91 5.25
CA LEU A 101 -1.70 32.24 5.85
C LEU A 101 -1.89 32.25 7.36
N CYS A 102 -3.02 31.74 7.86
CA CYS A 102 -3.35 31.83 9.30
C CYS A 102 -3.07 30.54 10.08
N GLU A 103 -2.66 29.46 9.42
CA GLU A 103 -2.38 28.14 10.01
C GLU A 103 -3.56 27.48 10.75
N GLU A 104 -4.74 28.08 10.70
CA GLU A 104 -5.95 27.52 11.30
C GLU A 104 -6.68 26.54 10.38
N ARG A 105 -7.39 25.59 10.98
CA ARG A 105 -8.29 24.68 10.25
C ARG A 105 -9.60 25.39 9.90
N ARG A 106 -9.83 25.62 8.61
CA ARG A 106 -10.98 26.37 8.08
C ARG A 106 -11.61 25.66 6.89
N THR A 107 -12.67 26.25 6.33
CA THR A 107 -13.12 25.91 4.98
C THR A 107 -12.32 26.76 3.99
N CYS A 108 -11.48 26.11 3.19
CA CYS A 108 -10.52 26.77 2.31
C CYS A 108 -10.77 26.44 0.83
N THR A 109 -10.33 27.34 -0.04
CA THR A 109 -10.22 27.12 -1.48
C THR A 109 -8.75 26.83 -1.83
N SER A 110 -8.51 25.88 -2.73
CA SER A 110 -7.19 25.59 -3.29
C SER A 110 -6.88 26.60 -4.38
N THR A 111 -5.86 27.43 -4.13
CA THR A 111 -5.38 28.46 -5.04
C THR A 111 -3.90 28.17 -5.30
N ALA A 112 -3.49 27.89 -6.54
CA ALA A 112 -2.09 27.66 -6.89
C ALA A 112 -1.32 26.64 -6.00
N GLY A 113 -2.00 25.56 -5.58
CA GLY A 113 -1.38 24.49 -4.78
C GLY A 113 -1.37 24.71 -3.26
N ARG A 114 -1.98 25.79 -2.76
CA ARG A 114 -2.10 26.12 -1.33
C ARG A 114 -3.56 26.36 -0.94
N TRP A 115 -3.88 26.16 0.33
CA TRP A 115 -5.24 26.31 0.85
C TRP A 115 -5.44 27.67 1.51
N GLU A 116 -6.37 28.47 1.01
CA GLU A 116 -6.69 29.80 1.54
C GLU A 116 -8.12 29.83 2.07
N CYS A 117 -8.33 30.28 3.31
CA CYS A 117 -9.67 30.48 3.83
C CYS A 117 -10.35 31.69 3.14
N ALA A 118 -11.66 31.84 3.30
CA ALA A 118 -12.38 32.97 2.70
C ALA A 118 -11.85 34.32 3.17
N ASP A 119 -11.50 34.44 4.45
CA ASP A 119 -10.99 35.68 5.05
C ASP A 119 -9.62 36.03 4.47
N CYS A 120 -8.69 35.08 4.44
CA CYS A 120 -7.34 35.29 3.94
C CYS A 120 -7.25 35.52 2.42
N GLN A 121 -8.22 35.05 1.62
CA GLN A 121 -8.30 35.35 0.18
C GLN A 121 -8.57 36.84 -0.11
N THR A 122 -9.11 37.57 0.86
CA THR A 122 -9.41 39.01 0.70
C THR A 122 -8.23 39.91 1.07
N LEU A 123 -7.14 39.34 1.59
CA LEU A 123 -5.95 40.11 1.94
C LEU A 123 -5.19 40.52 0.67
N PRO A 124 -4.66 41.75 0.63
CA PRO A 124 -3.79 42.17 -0.47
C PRO A 124 -2.51 41.33 -0.48
N SER A 125 -2.09 40.91 -1.67
CA SER A 125 -0.87 40.14 -1.94
C SER A 125 0.41 40.96 -1.83
#